data_AF-A0A848N461-F1
#
_entry.id   AF-A0A848N461-F1
#
_cell.length_a   1.000
_cell.length_b   1.000
_cell.length_c   1.000
_cell.angle_alpha   90.00
_cell.angle_beta   90.00
_cell.angle_gamma   90.00
#
_symmetry.space_group_name_H-M   'P 1'
#
loop_
_entity.id
_entity.type
_entity.pdbx_description
1 polymer ?
#
loop_
_entity_poly.entity_id
_entity_poly.type
_entity_poly.pdbx_seq_one_letter_code
_entity_poly.pdbx_strand_id
1 'polypeptide(L)'
;MKFREIIVKSINTEVGNYTDINDEIKPFKPLDIYLVPKKGGFHDRYVADENGTVSKQEGGSVSTDTLNAVALRGNSTTKNEIVLASTKGRAATIGLNETTYSYYFGDMNPTHTGSSNVGIGYNSLNNVTTGSNNTAIGNYTLSSITEGSNNITLGYAAGYQLTKASTNVFLGHYSGFNLKTEINESDLAAFSPAAVAYMKEQPALSGYNGTTFNTSLNTYVGGAINGNSSGPTRAAMSTIIGASTLNNVLYRNFNNIVIGSGNYMKTANSMMYNSIIIGNSIYLPNQNDALAIGLNRDRRIYAHEAIIYGELPNKRLTINAPLAVSHYYMPNAQGDIAYTKNIVAKPDGTFGWEEKSNFEGIPLNGTQAGKPVSGKIEFSENASIESGLAVMRVDNGYISFKSGLSTGINVSQNQVFIKQGTEKYINMSNELDKIIIGSTGSGIDGANYYGDSYEENSFVQKKYIDQKSSYSNNDETTGGQWIDGKPIYKKTVKFDTIPSTGEIDLTPHFSDVETIVSNQMFTEWYNMDVAFAGNQYRGKAFITVQPEMAKIEYVPNIDYDYSLINSFTLTLEYTKRTL
;
A
#
# COMPACT_ATOMS: atom_id res chain seq x y z
N MET A 1 30.43 -20.94 101.94
CA MET A 1 31.26 -21.43 100.81
C MET A 1 32.68 -21.69 101.30
N LYS A 2 33.46 -22.57 100.65
CA LYS A 2 34.90 -22.77 100.94
C LYS A 2 35.74 -22.10 99.86
N PHE A 3 36.47 -21.03 100.21
CA PHE A 3 37.39 -20.32 99.31
C PHE A 3 38.83 -20.81 99.52
N ARG A 4 39.70 -20.67 98.51
CA ARG A 4 41.09 -21.17 98.58
C ARG A 4 42.11 -20.09 98.93
N GLU A 5 41.81 -18.83 98.62
CA GLU A 5 42.66 -17.66 98.88
C GLU A 5 41.78 -16.40 98.87
N ILE A 6 42.17 -15.39 99.65
CA ILE A 6 41.57 -14.05 99.62
C ILE A 6 42.67 -13.08 99.23
N ILE A 7 42.53 -12.42 98.08
CA ILE A 7 43.51 -11.45 97.59
C ILE A 7 42.93 -10.05 97.73
N VAL A 8 43.41 -9.33 98.75
CA VAL A 8 43.10 -7.93 99.01
C VAL A 8 44.06 -7.08 98.17
N LYS A 9 43.56 -6.20 97.30
CA LYS A 9 44.41 -5.52 96.30
C LYS A 9 44.62 -4.00 96.46
N SER A 10 43.66 -3.25 96.99
CA SER A 10 43.78 -1.85 97.45
C SER A 10 42.39 -1.29 97.82
N ILE A 11 42.31 -0.12 98.47
CA ILE A 11 41.02 0.53 98.75
C ILE A 11 41.06 2.05 98.89
N ASN A 12 39.91 2.63 98.50
CA ASN A 12 39.13 3.69 99.16
C ASN A 12 38.79 4.85 98.22
N THR A 13 37.51 5.25 98.20
CA THR A 13 37.05 6.61 97.87
C THR A 13 35.82 7.01 98.68
N GLU A 14 35.99 7.34 99.96
CA GLU A 14 35.52 8.61 100.57
C GLU A 14 36.18 8.85 101.95
N VAL A 15 36.02 10.05 102.52
CA VAL A 15 36.95 10.64 103.51
C VAL A 15 36.38 10.69 104.92
N GLY A 16 37.13 10.13 105.89
CA GLY A 16 36.87 10.28 107.32
C GLY A 16 38.17 10.28 108.14
N ASN A 17 38.18 11.03 109.23
CA ASN A 17 39.27 11.05 110.20
C ASN A 17 38.95 10.14 111.39
N TYR A 18 39.98 9.62 112.07
CA TYR A 18 39.84 9.08 113.42
C TYR A 18 40.86 9.75 114.36
N THR A 19 40.60 9.68 115.66
CA THR A 19 41.49 10.20 116.70
C THR A 19 42.19 9.03 117.39
N ASP A 20 43.51 9.11 117.58
CA ASP A 20 44.25 8.06 118.32
C ASP A 20 44.18 8.25 119.85
N ILE A 21 44.81 7.35 120.60
CA ILE A 21 44.73 7.32 122.08
C ILE A 21 45.33 8.56 122.78
N ASN A 22 45.96 9.47 122.02
CA ASN A 22 46.55 10.72 122.49
C ASN A 22 45.82 11.96 121.94
N ASP A 23 44.57 11.81 121.47
CA ASP A 23 43.73 12.85 120.88
C ASP A 23 44.28 13.52 119.59
N GLU A 24 45.25 12.91 118.90
CA GLU A 24 45.68 13.35 117.58
C GLU A 24 44.79 12.81 116.44
N ILE A 25 44.32 13.72 115.58
CA ILE A 25 43.52 13.40 114.38
C ILE A 25 44.43 12.83 113.29
N LYS A 26 44.23 11.56 112.89
CA LYS A 26 45.04 10.87 111.87
C LYS A 26 44.18 10.24 110.76
N PRO A 27 44.65 10.23 109.50
CA PRO A 27 43.92 9.66 108.37
C PRO A 27 44.09 8.12 108.28
N PHE A 28 43.06 7.41 107.80
CA PHE A 28 43.08 5.97 107.52
C PHE A 28 42.25 5.62 106.26
N LYS A 29 42.35 4.38 105.72
CA LYS A 29 41.63 3.89 104.53
C LYS A 29 41.19 2.41 104.68
N PRO A 30 39.91 2.01 104.43
CA PRO A 30 39.41 0.66 104.74
C PRO A 30 39.04 -0.26 103.54
N LEU A 31 39.37 -1.58 103.65
CA LEU A 31 38.58 -2.79 103.23
C LEU A 31 37.93 -3.05 101.82
N ASP A 32 38.61 -3.54 100.77
CA ASP A 32 37.98 -4.18 99.57
C ASP A 32 38.40 -5.66 99.43
N ILE A 33 37.44 -6.57 99.20
CA ILE A 33 37.65 -8.03 99.20
C ILE A 33 37.10 -8.69 97.93
N TYR A 34 37.98 -9.30 97.13
CA TYR A 34 37.60 -10.11 95.97
C TYR A 34 37.65 -11.61 96.29
N LEU A 35 36.54 -12.32 96.05
CA LEU A 35 36.42 -13.77 96.26
C LEU A 35 36.44 -14.50 94.91
N VAL A 36 37.48 -15.31 94.65
CA VAL A 36 37.67 -16.02 93.37
C VAL A 36 37.16 -17.47 93.46
N PRO A 37 36.18 -17.89 92.63
CA PRO A 37 35.72 -19.29 92.59
C PRO A 37 36.75 -20.24 91.94
N LYS A 38 36.70 -21.53 92.31
CA LYS A 38 37.78 -22.50 92.06
C LYS A 38 37.98 -22.94 90.61
N LYS A 39 37.11 -22.58 89.65
CA LYS A 39 37.30 -22.84 88.21
C LYS A 39 36.32 -22.05 87.33
N GLY A 40 36.84 -21.36 86.30
CA GLY A 40 36.15 -20.92 85.08
C GLY A 40 34.69 -20.46 85.19
N GLY A 41 34.47 -19.22 85.60
CA GLY A 41 33.17 -18.55 85.58
C GLY A 41 33.33 -17.03 85.66
N PHE A 42 32.31 -16.27 85.22
CA PHE A 42 32.31 -14.81 85.23
C PHE A 42 32.48 -14.24 86.65
N HIS A 43 33.08 -13.05 86.74
CA HIS A 43 33.26 -12.34 88.00
C HIS A 43 31.98 -11.60 88.41
N ASP A 44 31.30 -12.08 89.45
CA ASP A 44 30.24 -11.32 90.11
C ASP A 44 30.87 -10.22 90.99
N ARG A 45 30.48 -8.96 90.77
CA ARG A 45 30.86 -7.83 91.63
C ARG A 45 29.83 -7.65 92.74
N TYR A 46 30.30 -7.48 93.97
CA TYR A 46 29.47 -7.19 95.13
C TYR A 46 29.90 -5.85 95.71
N VAL A 47 28.95 -5.07 96.22
CA VAL A 47 29.19 -3.73 96.81
C VAL A 47 28.38 -3.62 98.09
N ALA A 48 28.96 -3.01 99.12
CA ALA A 48 28.26 -2.70 100.37
C ALA A 48 27.53 -1.35 100.26
N ASP A 49 26.32 -1.28 100.81
CA ASP A 49 25.65 0.01 101.03
C ASP A 49 26.23 0.76 102.25
N GLU A 50 25.74 1.98 102.46
CA GLU A 50 26.13 2.86 103.58
C GLU A 50 25.81 2.30 104.98
N ASN A 51 25.04 1.21 105.07
CA ASN A 51 24.75 0.48 106.30
C ASN A 51 25.54 -0.84 106.42
N GLY A 52 26.46 -1.11 105.49
CA GLY A 52 27.32 -2.30 105.47
C GLY A 52 26.68 -3.56 104.87
N THR A 53 25.51 -3.46 104.23
CA THR A 53 24.84 -4.60 103.60
C THR A 53 25.45 -4.90 102.24
N VAL A 54 26.10 -6.05 102.10
CA VAL A 54 26.74 -6.47 100.84
C VAL A 54 25.71 -7.05 99.88
N SER A 55 25.49 -6.39 98.75
CA SER A 55 24.58 -6.82 97.68
C SER A 55 25.33 -7.11 96.38
N LYS A 56 24.76 -7.96 95.51
CA LYS A 56 25.31 -8.21 94.17
C LYS A 56 25.03 -6.99 93.30
N GLN A 57 26.07 -6.36 92.80
CA GLN A 57 25.93 -5.28 91.82
C GLN A 57 25.59 -5.93 90.48
N GLU A 58 24.33 -5.84 90.06
CA GLU A 58 23.95 -6.30 88.72
C GLU A 58 24.77 -5.54 87.66
N GLY A 59 25.31 -6.29 86.71
CA GLY A 59 26.26 -5.77 85.73
C GLY A 59 25.67 -4.61 84.94
N GLY A 60 26.46 -3.54 84.77
CA GLY A 60 26.03 -2.31 84.12
C GLY A 60 25.34 -2.57 82.79
N SER A 61 24.20 -1.90 82.59
CA SER A 61 23.24 -2.11 81.50
C SER A 61 23.90 -2.26 80.12
N VAL A 62 24.01 -3.50 79.65
CA VAL A 62 23.94 -3.78 78.21
C VAL A 62 22.46 -3.62 77.88
N SER A 63 22.11 -2.49 77.25
CA SER A 63 20.73 -2.02 77.12
C SER A 63 19.88 -2.94 76.23
N THR A 64 19.35 -4.01 76.83
CA THR A 64 18.32 -4.88 76.28
C THR A 64 16.95 -4.27 76.58
N ASP A 65 16.76 -3.03 76.10
CA ASP A 65 15.52 -2.28 76.26
C ASP A 65 14.41 -2.98 75.46
N THR A 66 13.65 -3.85 76.11
CA THR A 66 12.58 -4.61 75.42
C THR A 66 11.46 -3.66 75.02
N LEU A 67 10.83 -3.89 73.87
CA LEU A 67 9.73 -3.05 73.36
C LEU A 67 8.61 -2.83 74.41
N ASN A 68 8.35 -3.86 75.23
CA ASN A 68 7.37 -3.81 76.31
C ASN A 68 7.81 -2.88 77.46
N ALA A 69 9.11 -2.87 77.80
CA ALA A 69 9.70 -1.95 78.78
C ALA A 69 9.74 -0.49 78.30
N VAL A 70 9.67 -0.23 76.98
CA VAL A 70 9.55 1.14 76.42
C VAL A 70 8.09 1.64 76.49
N ALA A 71 7.13 0.78 76.13
CA ALA A 71 5.71 1.14 76.09
C ALA A 71 5.12 1.46 77.47
N LEU A 72 5.62 0.82 78.53
CA LEU A 72 5.08 0.95 79.89
C LEU A 72 5.64 2.16 80.68
N ARG A 73 6.59 2.94 80.13
CA ARG A 73 7.28 4.02 80.87
C ARG A 73 6.44 5.27 81.14
N GLY A 74 5.24 5.38 80.55
CA GLY A 74 4.38 6.55 80.67
C GLY A 74 5.03 7.81 80.07
N ASN A 75 4.98 7.97 78.74
CA ASN A 75 5.48 9.19 78.08
C ASN A 75 4.65 10.40 78.55
N SER A 76 5.18 11.17 79.50
CA SER A 76 4.50 12.29 80.16
C SER A 76 4.52 13.58 79.34
N THR A 77 4.34 13.46 78.02
CA THR A 77 4.15 14.59 77.11
C THR A 77 2.83 14.41 76.37
N THR A 78 2.04 15.46 76.24
CA THR A 78 0.67 15.42 75.68
C THR A 78 0.63 15.24 74.15
N LYS A 79 1.70 14.68 73.57
CA LYS A 79 1.78 14.24 72.17
C LYS A 79 2.42 12.86 72.15
N ASN A 80 1.68 11.88 71.61
CA ASN A 80 2.12 10.51 71.45
C ASN A 80 3.11 10.37 70.26
N GLU A 81 4.25 11.04 70.34
CA GLU A 81 5.31 11.01 69.32
C GLU A 81 6.59 10.41 69.92
N ILE A 82 7.22 9.46 69.21
CA ILE A 82 8.55 8.95 69.54
C ILE A 82 9.57 9.91 68.94
N VAL A 83 10.16 10.77 69.77
CA VAL A 83 11.08 11.83 69.34
C VAL A 83 12.54 11.36 69.42
N LEU A 84 13.16 11.12 68.26
CA LEU A 84 14.60 10.85 68.13
C LEU A 84 15.39 12.17 68.04
N ALA A 85 15.45 12.91 69.15
CA ALA A 85 16.18 14.18 69.22
C ALA A 85 17.65 14.00 69.63
N SER A 86 18.55 14.62 68.86
CA SER A 86 19.84 15.09 69.42
C SER A 86 19.73 16.58 69.74
N THR A 87 20.21 16.98 70.92
CA THR A 87 20.06 18.32 71.49
C THR A 87 20.82 19.43 70.77
N LYS A 88 21.52 19.13 69.66
CA LYS A 88 22.10 20.10 68.71
C LYS A 88 22.02 19.59 67.27
N GLY A 89 20.83 19.68 66.66
CA GLY A 89 20.71 19.75 65.20
C GLY A 89 20.86 18.45 64.40
N ARG A 90 20.40 17.30 64.90
CA ARG A 90 20.18 16.09 64.09
C ARG A 90 18.94 15.31 64.58
N ALA A 91 18.05 14.98 63.66
CA ALA A 91 16.85 14.16 63.92
C ALA A 91 16.47 13.31 62.69
N ALA A 92 17.23 12.23 62.46
CA ALA A 92 16.84 11.04 61.70
C ALA A 92 17.98 9.98 61.82
N THR A 93 17.66 8.77 62.29
CA THR A 93 18.50 7.55 62.56
C THR A 93 17.53 6.42 63.00
N ILE A 94 17.77 5.10 63.02
CA ILE A 94 18.88 4.19 62.61
C ILE A 94 18.24 2.82 62.20
N GLY A 95 18.80 2.07 61.23
CA GLY A 95 18.48 0.65 61.01
C GLY A 95 19.48 -0.06 60.06
N LEU A 96 20.25 -1.05 60.57
CA LEU A 96 21.40 -1.71 59.92
C LEU A 96 21.09 -3.14 59.39
N ASN A 97 21.93 -3.66 58.50
CA ASN A 97 21.99 -5.07 58.06
C ASN A 97 23.46 -5.50 58.06
N GLU A 98 23.78 -6.75 58.43
CA GLU A 98 25.16 -7.21 58.66
C GLU A 98 25.66 -8.25 57.64
N THR A 99 24.82 -8.67 56.69
CA THR A 99 25.19 -9.63 55.62
C THR A 99 25.22 -8.96 54.24
N THR A 100 24.34 -7.99 53.99
CA THR A 100 24.37 -7.11 52.82
C THR A 100 24.87 -5.70 53.16
N TYR A 101 25.20 -5.43 54.43
CA TYR A 101 25.66 -4.13 54.95
C TYR A 101 24.72 -2.95 54.69
N SER A 102 23.45 -3.21 54.37
CA SER A 102 22.46 -2.20 53.95
C SER A 102 21.76 -1.52 55.13
N TYR A 103 21.81 -0.19 55.18
CA TYR A 103 21.23 0.63 56.24
C TYR A 103 20.38 1.76 55.68
N TYR A 104 19.28 2.13 56.35
CA TYR A 104 18.62 3.42 56.07
C TYR A 104 17.82 4.00 57.25
N PHE A 105 18.12 5.26 57.55
CA PHE A 105 17.20 6.29 58.04
C PHE A 105 17.89 7.64 57.75
N GLY A 106 17.17 8.61 57.18
CA GLY A 106 17.77 9.69 56.37
C GLY A 106 18.59 10.75 57.10
N ASP A 107 19.19 11.66 56.33
CA ASP A 107 20.08 12.74 56.78
C ASP A 107 19.82 14.05 56.02
N MET A 108 18.55 14.35 55.76
CA MET A 108 18.07 15.62 55.18
C MET A 108 18.66 16.82 55.92
N ASN A 109 18.93 17.92 55.19
CA ASN A 109 19.54 19.13 55.76
C ASN A 109 18.82 19.59 57.05
N PRO A 110 19.45 19.56 58.23
CA PRO A 110 18.77 19.90 59.48
C PRO A 110 18.49 21.40 59.67
N THR A 111 19.02 22.28 58.80
CA THR A 111 18.84 23.74 58.89
C THR A 111 18.03 24.33 57.73
N HIS A 112 17.24 23.50 57.03
CA HIS A 112 16.32 23.97 55.99
C HIS A 112 15.14 24.77 56.56
N THR A 113 14.56 25.66 55.74
CA THR A 113 13.38 26.47 56.07
C THR A 113 12.14 26.11 55.24
N GLY A 114 12.28 25.29 54.20
CA GLY A 114 11.15 24.78 53.41
C GLY A 114 10.27 23.78 54.19
N SER A 115 8.98 23.72 53.89
CA SER A 115 8.00 22.90 54.62
C SER A 115 7.67 21.56 53.94
N SER A 116 7.07 20.63 54.68
CA SER A 116 6.44 19.39 54.16
C SER A 116 7.35 18.48 53.30
N ASN A 117 8.65 18.42 53.61
CA ASN A 117 9.59 17.52 52.94
C ASN A 117 9.65 16.13 53.62
N VAL A 118 9.82 15.08 52.82
CA VAL A 118 10.01 13.68 53.26
C VAL A 118 11.29 13.14 52.62
N GLY A 119 12.32 12.91 53.43
CA GLY A 119 13.60 12.31 53.00
C GLY A 119 13.86 10.97 53.68
N ILE A 120 13.85 9.88 52.92
CA ILE A 120 14.09 8.51 53.44
C ILE A 120 15.22 7.87 52.64
N GLY A 121 16.36 7.63 53.28
CA GLY A 121 17.56 7.07 52.65
C GLY A 121 18.78 7.94 52.89
N TYR A 122 19.96 7.34 52.78
CA TYR A 122 21.25 8.03 52.96
C TYR A 122 21.49 9.06 51.84
N ASN A 123 21.91 10.28 52.18
CA ASN A 123 22.01 11.47 51.35
C ASN A 123 20.70 11.86 50.63
N SER A 124 19.52 11.53 51.20
CA SER A 124 18.23 11.99 50.65
C SER A 124 17.93 13.43 51.12
N LEU A 125 17.70 14.36 50.19
CA LEU A 125 17.47 15.80 50.46
C LEU A 125 18.58 16.48 51.31
N ASN A 126 19.83 16.01 51.21
CA ASN A 126 20.95 16.47 52.05
C ASN A 126 21.27 17.98 51.91
N ASN A 127 21.04 18.58 50.73
CA ASN A 127 21.31 20.00 50.46
C ASN A 127 20.10 20.95 50.53
N VAL A 128 18.88 20.48 50.88
CA VAL A 128 17.66 21.31 50.78
C VAL A 128 17.74 22.56 51.66
N THR A 129 17.39 23.72 51.14
CA THR A 129 17.45 25.01 51.87
C THR A 129 16.06 25.59 52.04
N THR A 130 15.43 26.08 50.96
CA THR A 130 14.08 26.67 50.96
C THR A 130 13.04 25.81 50.24
N GLY A 131 13.49 24.79 49.49
CA GLY A 131 12.62 23.88 48.76
C GLY A 131 11.62 23.15 49.66
N SER A 132 10.36 23.10 49.22
CA SER A 132 9.22 22.61 50.02
C SER A 132 8.40 21.54 49.28
N ASN A 133 7.60 20.76 50.01
CA ASN A 133 6.71 19.71 49.49
C ASN A 133 7.42 18.62 48.66
N ASN A 134 8.69 18.32 48.93
CA ASN A 134 9.43 17.28 48.21
C ASN A 134 9.32 15.91 48.91
N THR A 135 9.07 14.84 48.15
CA THR A 135 9.17 13.45 48.62
C THR A 135 10.35 12.78 47.94
N ALA A 136 11.28 12.23 48.72
CA ALA A 136 12.52 11.63 48.25
C ALA A 136 12.79 10.32 49.02
N ILE A 137 12.68 9.18 48.33
CA ILE A 137 12.77 7.85 48.95
C ILE A 137 13.79 6.99 48.19
N GLY A 138 14.88 6.66 48.86
CA GLY A 138 16.04 5.94 48.33
C GLY A 138 17.34 6.70 48.59
N ASN A 139 18.45 5.98 48.66
CA ASN A 139 19.76 6.61 48.88
C ASN A 139 20.10 7.55 47.71
N TYR A 140 20.65 8.72 48.04
CA TYR A 140 21.05 9.80 47.14
C TYR A 140 19.91 10.44 46.32
N THR A 141 18.64 10.27 46.73
CA THR A 141 17.51 10.91 46.06
C THR A 141 17.47 12.42 46.29
N LEU A 142 17.39 13.20 45.20
CA LEU A 142 17.39 14.68 45.25
C LEU A 142 18.54 15.27 46.10
N SER A 143 19.70 14.60 46.17
CA SER A 143 20.79 14.96 47.09
C SER A 143 21.30 16.40 46.92
N SER A 144 21.19 16.98 45.72
CA SER A 144 21.67 18.34 45.42
C SER A 144 20.59 19.42 45.49
N ILE A 145 19.33 19.09 45.78
CA ILE A 145 18.22 20.07 45.74
C ILE A 145 18.42 21.13 46.82
N THR A 146 18.19 22.41 46.51
CA THR A 146 18.27 23.55 47.43
C THR A 146 16.92 24.27 47.53
N GLU A 147 16.48 24.86 46.44
CA GLU A 147 15.29 25.74 46.36
C GLU A 147 14.09 25.06 45.68
N GLY A 148 14.33 23.95 44.96
CA GLY A 148 13.31 23.24 44.18
C GLY A 148 12.20 22.63 45.03
N SER A 149 10.96 22.68 44.55
CA SER A 149 9.76 22.33 45.31
C SER A 149 8.79 21.41 44.56
N ASN A 150 7.93 20.70 45.30
CA ASN A 150 6.90 19.81 44.77
C ASN A 150 7.42 18.62 43.92
N ASN A 151 8.63 18.11 44.19
CA ASN A 151 9.18 16.95 43.48
C ASN A 151 8.84 15.63 44.19
N ILE A 152 8.55 14.57 43.44
CA ILE A 152 8.35 13.20 43.95
C ILE A 152 9.42 12.30 43.35
N THR A 153 10.25 11.68 44.19
CA THR A 153 11.43 10.91 43.77
C THR A 153 11.52 9.60 44.55
N LEU A 154 11.66 8.48 43.84
CA LEU A 154 11.73 7.14 44.40
C LEU A 154 12.78 6.30 43.65
N GLY A 155 13.78 5.77 44.36
CA GLY A 155 14.82 4.89 43.82
C GLY A 155 16.24 5.45 43.94
N TYR A 156 17.22 4.56 43.99
CA TYR A 156 18.63 4.91 44.21
C TYR A 156 19.13 5.98 43.23
N ALA A 157 19.65 7.08 43.76
CA ALA A 157 20.23 8.22 43.05
C ALA A 157 19.31 8.85 41.97
N ALA A 158 18.00 8.76 42.14
CA ALA A 158 17.06 9.48 41.28
C ALA A 158 17.12 11.01 41.54
N GLY A 159 17.10 11.81 40.48
CA GLY A 159 17.13 13.28 40.55
C GLY A 159 18.39 13.91 41.18
N TYR A 160 19.51 13.17 41.26
CA TYR A 160 20.68 13.55 42.08
C TYR A 160 21.26 14.96 41.84
N GLN A 161 21.45 15.39 40.58
CA GLN A 161 22.09 16.67 40.20
C GLN A 161 21.13 17.88 40.20
N LEU A 162 19.85 17.70 40.54
CA LEU A 162 18.86 18.77 40.54
C LEU A 162 19.08 19.71 41.74
N THR A 163 19.11 21.03 41.51
CA THR A 163 19.30 22.06 42.55
C THR A 163 18.05 22.95 42.75
N LYS A 164 17.44 23.50 41.70
CA LYS A 164 16.24 24.38 41.80
C LYS A 164 15.01 23.89 41.02
N ALA A 165 15.13 22.70 40.43
CA ALA A 165 14.08 22.03 39.67
C ALA A 165 12.81 21.78 40.51
N SER A 166 11.63 22.00 39.93
CA SER A 166 10.35 21.89 40.65
C SER A 166 9.31 21.05 39.90
N THR A 167 8.35 20.49 40.62
CA THR A 167 7.21 19.76 40.04
C THR A 167 7.64 18.61 39.10
N ASN A 168 8.64 17.82 39.50
CA ASN A 168 9.08 16.65 38.75
C ASN A 168 8.75 15.33 39.48
N VAL A 169 8.59 14.26 38.70
CA VAL A 169 8.41 12.89 39.18
C VAL A 169 9.54 12.00 38.65
N PHE A 170 10.35 11.40 39.53
CA PHE A 170 11.46 10.50 39.17
C PHE A 170 11.32 9.15 39.88
N LEU A 171 10.92 8.11 39.15
CA LEU A 171 10.75 6.76 39.70
C LEU A 171 11.76 5.81 39.05
N GLY A 172 12.59 5.14 39.85
CA GLY A 172 13.58 4.14 39.42
C GLY A 172 15.04 4.53 39.62
N HIS A 173 15.91 3.51 39.69
CA HIS A 173 17.37 3.62 39.84
C HIS A 173 17.98 4.57 38.79
N TYR A 174 18.72 5.61 39.20
CA TYR A 174 19.28 6.65 38.34
C TYR A 174 18.27 7.36 37.40
N SER A 175 16.98 7.39 37.74
CA SER A 175 16.00 8.19 37.01
C SER A 175 16.33 9.68 37.14
N GLY A 176 16.65 10.36 36.02
CA GLY A 176 16.98 11.79 36.01
C GLY A 176 18.34 12.20 36.61
N PHE A 177 19.21 11.26 37.00
CA PHE A 177 20.47 11.51 37.75
C PHE A 177 21.30 12.75 37.36
N ASN A 178 21.73 12.91 36.09
CA ASN A 178 22.54 14.07 35.64
C ASN A 178 21.76 15.32 35.20
N LEU A 179 20.42 15.35 35.32
CA LEU A 179 19.64 16.52 34.88
C LEU A 179 20.15 17.77 35.61
N LYS A 180 20.59 18.78 34.85
CA LYS A 180 21.01 20.07 35.41
C LYS A 180 19.78 20.95 35.56
N THR A 181 19.79 21.78 36.60
CA THR A 181 18.71 22.72 36.92
C THR A 181 18.43 23.73 35.82
N GLU A 182 19.46 24.31 35.21
CA GLU A 182 19.32 25.49 34.37
C GLU A 182 19.17 25.14 32.90
N ILE A 183 18.13 25.70 32.29
CA ILE A 183 17.91 25.81 30.85
C ILE A 183 18.13 27.28 30.49
N ASN A 184 18.88 27.58 29.42
CA ASN A 184 19.12 28.96 28.99
C ASN A 184 18.05 29.33 27.96
N GLU A 185 17.67 30.60 27.86
CA GLU A 185 16.77 31.05 26.79
C GLU A 185 17.31 30.73 25.38
N SER A 186 18.63 30.71 25.21
CA SER A 186 19.29 30.26 23.97
C SER A 186 19.19 28.75 23.68
N ASP A 187 18.82 27.92 24.66
CA ASP A 187 18.42 26.54 24.40
C ASP A 187 17.02 26.45 23.79
N LEU A 188 16.16 27.44 24.09
CA LEU A 188 14.77 27.52 23.64
C LEU A 188 14.58 28.35 22.36
N ALA A 189 15.62 29.04 21.88
CA ALA A 189 15.56 29.81 20.63
C ALA A 189 15.18 28.98 19.38
N ALA A 190 15.32 27.64 19.45
CA ALA A 190 14.91 26.70 18.41
C ALA A 190 13.44 26.24 18.51
N PHE A 191 12.70 26.65 19.56
CA PHE A 191 11.44 26.02 20.01
C PHE A 191 10.16 26.70 19.49
N SER A 192 10.30 27.76 18.68
CA SER A 192 9.29 28.79 18.31
C SER A 192 9.00 29.84 19.41
N PRO A 193 8.67 31.09 19.03
CA PRO A 193 8.35 32.16 19.99
C PRO A 193 7.17 31.84 20.90
N ALA A 194 6.16 31.11 20.40
CA ALA A 194 4.97 30.74 21.16
C ALA A 194 5.30 29.77 22.31
N ALA A 195 6.19 28.80 22.08
CA ALA A 195 6.57 27.85 23.10
C ALA A 195 7.53 28.45 24.16
N VAL A 196 8.39 29.40 23.76
CA VAL A 196 9.16 30.23 24.72
C VAL A 196 8.21 31.07 25.58
N ALA A 197 7.18 31.69 25.00
CA ALA A 197 6.18 32.45 25.74
C ALA A 197 5.42 31.57 26.74
N TYR A 198 4.92 30.40 26.30
CA TYR A 198 4.27 29.43 27.17
C TYR A 198 5.17 28.99 28.34
N MET A 199 6.46 28.73 28.10
CA MET A 199 7.40 28.38 29.18
C MET A 199 7.64 29.53 30.17
N LYS A 200 7.54 30.80 29.73
CA LYS A 200 7.59 31.98 30.62
C LYS A 200 6.34 32.14 31.48
N GLU A 201 5.19 31.66 31.00
CA GLU A 201 3.92 31.66 31.76
C GLU A 201 3.89 30.60 32.88
N GLN A 202 4.72 29.55 32.82
CA GLN A 202 4.72 28.48 33.83
C GLN A 202 5.53 28.86 35.08
N PRO A 203 4.93 28.98 36.28
CA PRO A 203 5.66 29.35 37.50
C PRO A 203 6.72 28.33 37.92
N ALA A 204 6.51 27.05 37.60
CA ALA A 204 7.51 26.01 37.88
C ALA A 204 8.78 26.13 37.01
N LEU A 205 8.69 26.82 35.87
CA LEU A 205 9.79 27.03 34.93
C LEU A 205 10.51 28.37 35.13
N SER A 206 9.94 29.36 35.82
CA SER A 206 10.55 30.68 35.97
C SER A 206 11.92 30.62 36.66
N GLY A 207 12.98 30.94 35.92
CA GLY A 207 14.35 30.99 36.46
C GLY A 207 14.71 32.33 37.10
N TYR A 208 15.94 32.40 37.61
CA TYR A 208 16.37 33.38 38.60
C TYR A 208 16.38 34.85 38.14
N ASN A 209 16.56 35.11 36.83
CA ASN A 209 16.72 36.47 36.27
C ASN A 209 16.02 36.66 34.90
N GLY A 210 15.00 35.85 34.58
CA GLY A 210 14.25 35.94 33.31
C GLY A 210 14.99 35.48 32.03
N THR A 211 16.29 35.17 32.12
CA THR A 211 17.13 34.66 31.01
C THR A 211 17.40 33.14 31.09
N THR A 212 16.96 32.50 32.16
CA THR A 212 17.05 31.06 32.41
C THR A 212 15.71 30.49 32.87
N PHE A 213 15.55 29.18 32.74
CA PHE A 213 14.40 28.40 33.17
C PHE A 213 14.85 27.18 33.98
N ASN A 214 13.97 26.66 34.82
CA ASN A 214 14.25 25.45 35.61
C ASN A 214 13.88 24.17 34.84
N THR A 215 14.66 23.10 35.04
CA THR A 215 14.36 21.73 34.61
C THR A 215 13.18 21.18 35.43
N SER A 216 11.96 21.54 35.03
CA SER A 216 10.72 21.30 35.79
C SER A 216 9.65 20.62 34.94
N LEU A 217 8.57 20.15 35.59
CA LEU A 217 7.41 19.52 34.95
C LEU A 217 7.74 18.19 34.23
N ASN A 218 8.79 17.48 34.64
CA ASN A 218 9.20 16.20 34.04
C ASN A 218 8.62 14.99 34.78
N THR A 219 8.33 13.90 34.06
CA THR A 219 7.94 12.60 34.64
C THR A 219 8.80 11.49 34.05
N TYR A 220 9.70 10.89 34.83
CA TYR A 220 10.69 9.91 34.37
C TYR A 220 10.52 8.60 35.17
N VAL A 221 10.11 7.51 34.50
CA VAL A 221 9.75 6.24 35.15
C VAL A 221 10.51 5.07 34.55
N GLY A 222 11.46 4.50 35.30
CA GLY A 222 12.25 3.34 34.93
C GLY A 222 13.72 3.42 35.36
N GLY A 223 14.48 2.35 35.11
CA GLY A 223 15.88 2.22 35.52
C GLY A 223 16.86 2.81 34.51
N ALA A 224 17.92 3.45 35.01
CA ALA A 224 19.05 4.00 34.26
C ALA A 224 18.70 4.99 33.13
N ILE A 225 17.64 5.79 33.31
CA ILE A 225 17.25 6.84 32.34
C ILE A 225 18.34 7.94 32.23
N ASN A 226 19.30 8.02 33.17
CA ASN A 226 20.44 8.94 33.11
C ASN A 226 21.71 8.42 33.85
N GLY A 227 22.00 7.10 33.79
CA GLY A 227 22.96 6.47 34.72
C GLY A 227 24.45 6.73 34.51
N ASN A 228 24.89 7.11 33.31
CA ASN A 228 26.29 7.42 33.00
C ASN A 228 26.48 8.93 32.78
N SER A 229 27.73 9.42 32.88
CA SER A 229 28.20 10.81 32.68
C SER A 229 27.94 11.44 31.29
N SER A 230 26.99 10.88 30.55
CA SER A 230 26.63 11.24 29.17
C SER A 230 25.12 11.29 28.94
N GLY A 231 24.28 11.20 29.98
CA GLY A 231 22.82 11.35 29.85
C GLY A 231 22.33 12.81 30.02
N PRO A 232 21.02 13.03 30.25
CA PRO A 232 20.43 14.36 30.18
C PRO A 232 21.09 15.48 30.95
N THR A 233 21.33 16.61 30.27
CA THR A 233 21.73 17.87 30.92
C THR A 233 20.57 18.84 31.10
N ARG A 234 19.58 18.92 30.20
CA ARG A 234 18.49 19.91 30.27
C ARG A 234 17.17 19.32 29.76
N ALA A 235 16.11 19.37 30.57
CA ALA A 235 14.79 18.89 30.17
C ALA A 235 13.64 19.61 30.88
N ALA A 236 12.53 19.84 30.20
CA ALA A 236 11.30 20.36 30.82
C ALA A 236 10.06 19.74 30.17
N MET A 237 8.97 19.68 30.93
CA MET A 237 7.64 19.25 30.44
C MET A 237 7.65 17.88 29.74
N SER A 238 8.61 17.00 30.05
CA SER A 238 8.83 15.75 29.31
C SER A 238 8.47 14.53 30.13
N THR A 239 7.69 13.62 29.55
CA THR A 239 7.34 12.31 30.11
C THR A 239 8.15 11.21 29.44
N ILE A 240 8.94 10.46 30.19
CA ILE A 240 9.86 9.42 29.70
C ILE A 240 9.66 8.15 30.52
N ILE A 241 9.22 7.05 29.89
CA ILE A 241 8.88 5.79 30.54
C ILE A 241 9.64 4.64 29.89
N GLY A 242 10.43 3.89 30.67
CA GLY A 242 11.16 2.70 30.24
C GLY A 242 12.53 2.55 30.89
N ALA A 243 13.21 1.42 30.64
CA ALA A 243 14.56 1.17 31.14
C ALA A 243 15.62 1.55 30.09
N SER A 244 16.66 2.27 30.51
CA SER A 244 17.75 2.74 29.65
C SER A 244 17.25 3.40 28.37
N THR A 245 16.15 4.17 28.46
CA THR A 245 15.44 4.72 27.30
C THR A 245 16.33 5.60 26.43
N LEU A 246 17.38 6.21 27.01
CA LEU A 246 18.20 7.26 26.40
C LEU A 246 19.66 7.12 26.86
N ASN A 247 20.25 5.95 26.64
CA ASN A 247 21.67 5.71 26.91
C ASN A 247 22.54 6.70 26.10
N ASN A 248 23.38 7.49 26.77
CA ASN A 248 24.37 8.40 26.17
C ASN A 248 23.86 9.52 25.22
N VAL A 249 22.82 10.28 25.58
CA VAL A 249 22.72 11.77 25.43
C VAL A 249 21.27 12.25 25.59
N LEU A 250 21.09 13.36 26.32
CA LEU A 250 19.93 14.24 26.18
C LEU A 250 20.33 15.70 26.44
N TYR A 251 20.84 16.41 25.43
CA TYR A 251 21.31 17.78 25.66
C TYR A 251 20.14 18.73 25.95
N ARG A 252 19.04 18.63 25.20
CA ARG A 252 17.81 19.44 25.33
C ARG A 252 16.55 18.61 25.02
N ASN A 253 15.60 18.54 25.96
CA ASN A 253 14.33 17.83 25.79
C ASN A 253 13.15 18.65 26.33
N PHE A 254 12.30 19.15 25.45
CA PHE A 254 11.17 20.00 25.84
C PHE A 254 9.85 19.50 25.24
N ASN A 255 8.84 19.33 26.09
CA ASN A 255 7.48 18.90 25.72
C ASN A 255 7.40 17.55 24.97
N ASN A 256 8.12 16.51 25.43
CA ASN A 256 8.12 15.20 24.77
C ASN A 256 7.36 14.12 25.55
N ILE A 257 6.83 13.12 24.84
CA ILE A 257 6.38 11.85 25.41
C ILE A 257 7.20 10.73 24.78
N VAL A 258 7.97 10.00 25.59
CA VAL A 258 8.81 8.88 25.14
C VAL A 258 8.46 7.64 25.95
N ILE A 259 7.98 6.58 25.29
CA ILE A 259 7.59 5.32 25.93
C ILE A 259 8.35 4.16 25.28
N GLY A 260 9.06 3.40 26.10
CA GLY A 260 9.79 2.19 25.72
C GLY A 260 11.30 2.28 25.95
N SER A 261 11.95 1.12 25.92
CA SER A 261 13.30 0.88 26.45
C SER A 261 14.38 0.82 25.36
N GLY A 262 15.60 1.24 25.71
CA GLY A 262 16.76 1.14 24.82
C GLY A 262 16.74 2.05 23.59
N ASN A 263 15.85 3.05 23.52
CA ASN A 263 15.98 4.13 22.54
C ASN A 263 17.32 4.88 22.77
N TYR A 264 17.72 5.67 21.77
CA TYR A 264 19.11 6.10 21.69
C TYR A 264 19.27 7.45 20.99
N MET A 265 20.21 8.25 21.48
CA MET A 265 20.72 9.46 20.85
C MET A 265 22.24 9.39 20.94
N LYS A 266 22.97 9.76 19.88
CA LYS A 266 24.42 9.44 19.73
C LYS A 266 25.32 10.65 19.87
N THR A 267 24.82 11.80 19.43
CA THR A 267 25.62 13.01 19.27
C THR A 267 25.33 13.97 20.39
N ALA A 268 26.39 14.44 21.07
CA ALA A 268 26.32 15.62 21.91
C ALA A 268 25.64 16.76 21.12
N ASN A 269 24.82 17.56 21.81
CA ASN A 269 23.94 18.59 21.23
C ASN A 269 22.73 18.08 20.43
N SER A 270 22.42 16.78 20.40
CA SER A 270 21.12 16.32 19.90
C SER A 270 19.94 16.86 20.73
N MET A 271 18.85 17.14 20.03
CA MET A 271 17.65 17.78 20.58
C MET A 271 16.41 16.92 20.38
N MET A 272 15.41 17.02 21.27
CA MET A 272 14.05 16.53 21.01
C MET A 272 13.00 17.52 21.53
N TYR A 273 12.05 17.86 20.67
CA TYR A 273 11.05 18.90 20.90
C TYR A 273 9.67 18.45 20.45
N ASN A 274 8.65 18.68 21.27
CA ASN A 274 7.23 18.49 20.93
C ASN A 274 6.92 17.12 20.28
N SER A 275 7.64 16.07 20.67
CA SER A 275 7.64 14.78 19.96
C SER A 275 7.02 13.66 20.81
N ILE A 276 6.25 12.79 20.15
CA ILE A 276 5.65 11.59 20.72
C ILE A 276 6.34 10.36 20.11
N ILE A 277 7.08 9.62 20.93
CA ILE A 277 7.85 8.44 20.54
C ILE A 277 7.36 7.24 21.33
N ILE A 278 6.91 6.18 20.65
CA ILE A 278 6.48 4.92 21.26
C ILE A 278 7.27 3.78 20.61
N GLY A 279 8.19 3.18 21.35
CA GLY A 279 9.06 2.17 20.78
C GLY A 279 10.27 1.78 21.61
N ASN A 280 10.97 0.77 21.12
CA ASN A 280 12.21 0.26 21.68
C ASN A 280 13.30 0.31 20.60
N SER A 281 14.54 0.60 20.98
CA SER A 281 15.70 0.65 20.08
C SER A 281 15.60 1.67 18.94
N ILE A 282 14.77 2.70 19.05
CA ILE A 282 14.72 3.80 18.07
C ILE A 282 15.88 4.79 18.33
N TYR A 283 16.53 5.20 17.25
CA TYR A 283 17.54 6.25 17.19
C TYR A 283 16.87 7.60 16.85
N LEU A 284 16.98 8.56 17.77
CA LEU A 284 16.14 9.77 17.83
C LEU A 284 16.91 11.11 17.75
N PRO A 285 17.87 11.30 16.82
CA PRO A 285 18.54 12.59 16.70
C PRO A 285 17.57 13.67 16.23
N ASN A 286 17.56 14.83 16.89
CA ASN A 286 16.96 16.08 16.40
C ASN A 286 15.49 15.96 15.99
N GLN A 287 14.68 15.27 16.80
CA GLN A 287 13.25 15.16 16.57
C GLN A 287 12.56 16.47 16.94
N ASN A 288 11.75 17.01 16.04
CA ASN A 288 10.97 18.22 16.29
C ASN A 288 9.56 18.02 15.72
N ASP A 289 8.55 18.23 16.56
CA ASP A 289 7.13 18.04 16.20
C ASP A 289 6.84 16.65 15.59
N ALA A 290 7.54 15.62 16.06
CA ALA A 290 7.56 14.30 15.44
C ALA A 290 6.64 13.30 16.16
N LEU A 291 5.95 12.46 15.39
CA LEU A 291 5.29 11.25 15.88
C LEU A 291 6.05 10.04 15.35
N ALA A 292 6.60 9.19 16.21
CA ALA A 292 7.23 7.93 15.79
C ALA A 292 6.71 6.75 16.61
N ILE A 293 6.22 5.71 15.93
CA ILE A 293 5.82 4.44 16.56
C ILE A 293 6.55 3.30 15.86
N GLY A 294 7.44 2.62 16.57
CA GLY A 294 8.33 1.63 15.96
C GLY A 294 8.98 0.66 16.95
N LEU A 295 9.11 -0.59 16.53
CA LEU A 295 9.81 -1.62 17.29
C LEU A 295 10.69 -2.39 16.32
N ASN A 296 11.96 -2.58 16.67
CA ASN A 296 12.85 -3.45 15.92
C ASN A 296 13.61 -4.39 16.88
N ARG A 297 13.67 -5.67 16.51
CA ARG A 297 14.29 -6.73 17.31
C ARG A 297 15.80 -6.83 17.06
N ASP A 298 16.22 -6.61 15.82
CA ASP A 298 17.52 -7.07 15.31
C ASP A 298 18.55 -5.94 15.27
N ARG A 299 18.10 -4.70 15.04
CA ARG A 299 18.95 -3.50 15.05
C ARG A 299 18.23 -2.28 15.60
N ARG A 300 19.00 -1.23 15.90
CA ARG A 300 18.43 0.11 16.06
C ARG A 300 17.96 0.64 14.71
N ILE A 301 16.82 1.33 14.73
CA ILE A 301 16.22 1.98 13.56
C ILE A 301 16.19 3.50 13.76
N TYR A 302 16.34 4.29 12.71
CA TYR A 302 16.10 5.73 12.76
C TYR A 302 14.60 6.01 12.97
N ALA A 303 14.25 7.17 13.52
CA ALA A 303 12.85 7.57 13.71
C ALA A 303 12.02 7.48 12.40
N HIS A 304 12.59 7.87 11.26
CA HIS A 304 11.95 7.78 9.94
C HIS A 304 11.84 6.35 9.38
N GLU A 305 12.50 5.36 9.98
CA GLU A 305 12.35 3.92 9.68
C GLU A 305 11.27 3.28 10.58
N ALA A 306 10.67 4.01 11.51
CA ALA A 306 9.60 3.50 12.39
C ALA A 306 8.34 3.13 11.58
N ILE A 307 7.54 2.19 12.09
CA ILE A 307 6.33 1.67 11.43
C ILE A 307 5.35 2.81 11.11
N ILE A 308 5.24 3.79 12.01
CA ILE A 308 4.57 5.06 11.78
C ILE A 308 5.59 6.17 12.06
N TYR A 309 5.75 7.10 11.12
CA TYR A 309 6.55 8.31 11.31
C TYR A 309 5.83 9.53 10.73
N GLY A 310 5.70 10.60 11.50
CA GLY A 310 5.07 11.85 11.07
C GLY A 310 5.86 13.08 11.49
N GLU A 311 5.88 14.07 10.61
CA GLU A 311 6.43 15.40 10.84
C GLU A 311 5.25 16.38 10.84
N LEU A 312 4.76 16.72 12.03
CA LEU A 312 3.41 17.27 12.19
C LEU A 312 3.23 18.78 11.89
N PRO A 313 4.25 19.62 11.64
CA PRO A 313 4.09 20.91 10.97
C PRO A 313 4.02 20.71 9.44
N ASN A 314 4.76 19.72 8.93
CA ASN A 314 4.89 19.41 7.50
C ASN A 314 3.67 18.64 6.94
N LYS A 315 2.66 18.37 7.80
CA LYS A 315 1.43 17.62 7.47
C LYS A 315 1.68 16.24 6.84
N ARG A 316 2.86 15.66 7.07
CA ARG A 316 3.25 14.36 6.53
C ARG A 316 3.13 13.30 7.60
N LEU A 317 2.36 12.25 7.30
CA LEU A 317 2.37 10.97 8.01
C LEU A 317 2.80 9.88 7.03
N THR A 318 3.73 9.04 7.44
CA THR A 318 4.30 7.94 6.66
C THR A 318 4.10 6.65 7.45
N ILE A 319 3.66 5.58 6.78
CA ILE A 319 3.49 4.26 7.37
C ILE A 319 4.45 3.32 6.64
N ASN A 320 5.54 2.92 7.30
CA ASN A 320 6.59 2.07 6.74
C ASN A 320 6.24 0.57 6.87
N ALA A 321 4.96 0.24 6.69
CA ALA A 321 4.40 -1.10 6.75
C ALA A 321 3.15 -1.17 5.86
N PRO A 322 2.68 -2.37 5.47
CA PRO A 322 1.44 -2.50 4.70
C PRO A 322 0.25 -1.86 5.44
N LEU A 323 -0.37 -0.86 4.82
CA LEU A 323 -1.58 -0.22 5.32
C LEU A 323 -2.80 -1.12 5.04
N ALA A 324 -3.12 -2.00 5.98
CA ALA A 324 -4.34 -2.78 5.96
C ALA A 324 -5.47 -1.98 6.63
N VAL A 325 -6.42 -1.47 5.85
CA VAL A 325 -7.66 -0.87 6.37
C VAL A 325 -8.77 -1.91 6.32
N SER A 326 -9.42 -2.14 7.47
CA SER A 326 -10.39 -3.23 7.64
C SER A 326 -11.69 -2.97 6.87
N HIS A 327 -12.16 -3.99 6.14
CA HIS A 327 -13.45 -3.93 5.43
C HIS A 327 -14.66 -3.76 6.37
N TYR A 328 -14.53 -4.10 7.67
CA TYR A 328 -15.59 -3.82 8.65
C TYR A 328 -15.88 -2.32 8.81
N TYR A 329 -14.92 -1.46 8.47
CA TYR A 329 -15.07 0.00 8.49
C TYR A 329 -15.07 0.61 7.07
N MET A 330 -15.09 -0.23 6.02
CA MET A 330 -15.33 0.19 4.64
C MET A 330 -16.66 -0.36 4.15
N PRO A 331 -17.70 0.47 3.92
CA PRO A 331 -18.85 0.05 3.11
C PRO A 331 -18.39 -0.51 1.75
N ASN A 332 -19.12 -1.51 1.25
CA ASN A 332 -18.83 -2.14 -0.03
C ASN A 332 -19.12 -1.16 -1.19
N ALA A 333 -18.08 -0.63 -1.82
CA ALA A 333 -18.18 0.29 -2.94
C ALA A 333 -18.52 -0.37 -4.30
N GLN A 334 -18.65 -1.70 -4.36
CA GLN A 334 -18.95 -2.42 -5.61
C GLN A 334 -20.40 -2.18 -6.02
N GLY A 335 -20.62 -1.58 -7.19
CA GLY A 335 -21.95 -1.23 -7.70
C GLY A 335 -22.60 0.02 -7.08
N ASP A 336 -22.05 0.56 -6.00
CA ASP A 336 -22.53 1.82 -5.41
C ASP A 336 -21.96 3.03 -6.17
N ILE A 337 -22.87 3.86 -6.69
CA ILE A 337 -22.60 5.07 -7.47
C ILE A 337 -22.31 6.30 -6.62
N ALA A 338 -22.54 6.26 -5.31
CA ALA A 338 -22.15 7.34 -4.39
C ALA A 338 -20.61 7.46 -4.28
N TYR A 339 -19.88 6.37 -4.53
CA TYR A 339 -18.42 6.37 -4.63
C TYR A 339 -18.00 6.78 -6.04
N THR A 340 -17.65 8.06 -6.20
CA THR A 340 -17.20 8.61 -7.48
C THR A 340 -15.72 8.35 -7.78
N LYS A 341 -14.93 7.86 -6.82
CA LYS A 341 -13.46 7.87 -6.90
C LYS A 341 -12.82 6.55 -6.47
N ASN A 342 -11.79 6.13 -7.21
CA ASN A 342 -10.86 5.09 -6.78
C ASN A 342 -9.70 5.72 -6.00
N ILE A 343 -9.26 5.07 -4.92
CA ILE A 343 -7.98 5.41 -4.28
C ILE A 343 -6.87 4.70 -5.04
N VAL A 344 -5.87 5.45 -5.50
CA VAL A 344 -4.75 4.93 -6.30
C VAL A 344 -3.41 5.24 -5.64
N ALA A 345 -2.48 4.29 -5.67
CA ALA A 345 -1.13 4.47 -5.15
C ALA A 345 -0.18 4.90 -6.28
N LYS A 346 0.64 5.92 -6.02
CA LYS A 346 1.76 6.29 -6.90
C LYS A 346 3.00 5.43 -6.64
N PRO A 347 3.96 5.37 -7.57
CA PRO A 347 5.25 4.73 -7.36
C PRO A 347 6.09 5.31 -6.20
N ASP A 348 5.82 6.55 -5.77
CA ASP A 348 6.47 7.19 -4.62
C ASP A 348 5.86 6.80 -3.25
N GLY A 349 4.87 5.90 -3.24
CA GLY A 349 4.17 5.45 -2.04
C GLY A 349 3.08 6.41 -1.54
N THR A 350 2.85 7.56 -2.20
CA THR A 350 1.73 8.45 -1.88
C THR A 350 0.43 7.93 -2.49
N PHE A 351 -0.68 8.11 -1.78
CA PHE A 351 -2.02 7.84 -2.29
C PHE A 351 -2.62 9.10 -2.90
N GLY A 352 -3.24 8.94 -4.06
CA GLY A 352 -4.13 9.92 -4.69
C GLY A 352 -5.51 9.31 -4.91
N TRP A 353 -6.31 10.00 -5.71
CA TRP A 353 -7.57 9.47 -6.22
C TRP A 353 -7.68 9.76 -7.72
N GLU A 354 -8.39 8.88 -8.42
CA GLU A 354 -8.87 9.07 -9.78
C GLU A 354 -10.39 8.95 -9.79
N GLU A 355 -11.06 9.44 -10.83
CA GLU A 355 -12.50 9.19 -11.00
C GLU A 355 -12.73 7.70 -11.30
N LYS A 356 -13.72 7.09 -10.63
CA LYS A 356 -14.13 5.70 -10.81
C LYS A 356 -14.79 5.57 -12.18
N SER A 357 -14.06 5.05 -13.17
CA SER A 357 -14.62 4.85 -14.50
C SER A 357 -15.70 3.76 -14.46
N ASN A 358 -16.85 4.03 -15.07
CA ASN A 358 -17.91 3.03 -15.26
C ASN A 358 -17.60 2.07 -16.45
N PHE A 359 -16.34 1.99 -16.89
CA PHE A 359 -15.96 1.37 -18.16
C PHE A 359 -14.58 0.68 -18.07
N GLU A 360 -14.58 -0.64 -18.07
CA GLU A 360 -13.40 -1.46 -18.38
C GLU A 360 -13.27 -1.56 -19.91
N GLY A 361 -12.41 -0.72 -20.49
CA GLY A 361 -12.13 -0.77 -21.93
C GLY A 361 -11.28 -1.99 -22.32
N ILE A 362 -11.43 -2.45 -23.58
CA ILE A 362 -10.51 -3.44 -24.15
C ILE A 362 -9.09 -2.85 -24.15
N PRO A 363 -8.06 -3.54 -23.62
CA PRO A 363 -6.72 -2.99 -23.53
C PRO A 363 -6.13 -2.60 -24.89
N LEU A 364 -5.51 -1.42 -24.98
CA LEU A 364 -4.84 -0.92 -26.19
C LEU A 364 -3.72 -1.83 -26.72
N ASN A 365 -3.15 -2.68 -25.85
CA ASN A 365 -2.12 -3.67 -26.21
C ASN A 365 -2.72 -5.00 -26.73
N GLY A 366 -4.03 -5.05 -26.98
CA GLY A 366 -4.77 -6.25 -27.35
C GLY A 366 -5.01 -7.22 -26.19
N THR A 367 -5.71 -8.31 -26.47
CA THR A 367 -5.89 -9.41 -25.51
C THR A 367 -4.60 -10.17 -25.27
N GLN A 368 -4.30 -10.49 -24.01
CA GLN A 368 -3.23 -11.43 -23.68
C GLN A 368 -3.48 -12.78 -24.36
N ALA A 369 -2.40 -13.44 -24.83
CA ALA A 369 -2.49 -14.78 -25.40
C ALA A 369 -3.19 -15.75 -24.43
N GLY A 370 -4.22 -16.44 -24.91
CA GLY A 370 -5.06 -17.33 -24.09
C GLY A 370 -6.24 -16.68 -23.37
N LYS A 371 -6.47 -15.35 -23.51
CA LYS A 371 -7.66 -14.66 -23.01
C LYS A 371 -8.51 -14.13 -24.18
N PRO A 372 -9.32 -14.97 -24.84
CA PRO A 372 -10.19 -14.51 -25.93
C PRO A 372 -11.21 -13.49 -25.43
N VAL A 373 -11.53 -12.48 -26.24
CA VAL A 373 -12.74 -11.69 -26.03
C VAL A 373 -13.94 -12.61 -26.30
N SER A 374 -14.76 -12.85 -25.27
CA SER A 374 -16.01 -13.61 -25.41
C SER A 374 -17.20 -12.66 -25.35
N GLY A 375 -18.02 -12.63 -26.39
CA GLY A 375 -19.19 -11.75 -26.48
C GLY A 375 -19.41 -11.25 -27.92
N LYS A 376 -20.38 -10.36 -28.10
CA LYS A 376 -20.55 -9.61 -29.36
C LYS A 376 -19.53 -8.47 -29.37
N ILE A 377 -18.80 -8.31 -30.47
CA ILE A 377 -18.01 -7.11 -30.74
C ILE A 377 -18.94 -6.14 -31.48
N GLU A 378 -19.29 -5.04 -30.82
CA GLU A 378 -20.10 -3.98 -31.40
C GLU A 378 -19.18 -2.85 -31.88
N PHE A 379 -19.34 -2.48 -33.15
CA PHE A 379 -18.58 -1.40 -33.78
C PHE A 379 -19.39 -0.11 -33.71
N SER A 380 -18.76 0.98 -33.29
CA SER A 380 -19.35 2.31 -33.44
C SER A 380 -19.49 2.67 -34.92
N GLU A 381 -20.42 3.58 -35.21
CA GLU A 381 -20.56 4.16 -36.55
C GLU A 381 -19.22 4.72 -37.04
N ASN A 382 -18.80 4.36 -38.26
CA ASN A 382 -17.50 4.68 -38.88
C ASN A 382 -16.25 3.94 -38.35
N ALA A 383 -16.38 2.88 -37.57
CA ALA A 383 -15.21 2.09 -37.14
C ALA A 383 -14.55 1.27 -38.27
N SER A 384 -13.24 1.07 -38.17
CA SER A 384 -12.42 0.26 -39.07
C SER A 384 -11.50 -0.75 -38.36
N ILE A 385 -11.21 -1.86 -39.02
CA ILE A 385 -10.06 -2.74 -38.74
C ILE A 385 -9.08 -2.57 -39.89
N GLU A 386 -7.83 -2.23 -39.58
CA GLU A 386 -6.83 -1.83 -40.57
C GLU A 386 -5.56 -2.68 -40.44
N SER A 387 -5.00 -3.09 -41.58
CA SER A 387 -3.74 -3.81 -41.69
C SER A 387 -2.98 -3.31 -42.91
N GLY A 388 -2.26 -2.19 -42.73
CA GLY A 388 -1.62 -1.48 -43.83
C GLY A 388 -2.66 -0.86 -44.77
N LEU A 389 -2.65 -1.25 -46.04
CA LEU A 389 -3.63 -0.79 -47.04
C LEU A 389 -4.93 -1.64 -47.05
N ALA A 390 -5.00 -2.72 -46.27
CA ALA A 390 -6.21 -3.52 -46.14
C ALA A 390 -7.11 -2.95 -45.03
N VAL A 391 -8.36 -2.65 -45.36
CA VAL A 391 -9.33 -2.05 -44.43
C VAL A 391 -10.67 -2.78 -44.50
N MET A 392 -11.17 -3.22 -43.34
CA MET A 392 -12.57 -3.55 -43.13
C MET A 392 -13.25 -2.38 -42.41
N ARG A 393 -14.30 -1.78 -42.98
CA ARG A 393 -15.00 -0.62 -42.40
C ARG A 393 -16.50 -0.83 -42.40
N VAL A 394 -17.15 -0.44 -41.30
CA VAL A 394 -18.62 -0.41 -41.14
C VAL A 394 -19.09 1.04 -41.24
N ASP A 395 -19.92 1.33 -42.24
CA ASP A 395 -20.31 2.71 -42.59
C ASP A 395 -21.71 2.69 -43.24
N ASN A 396 -22.65 3.49 -42.71
CA ASN A 396 -24.02 3.61 -43.23
C ASN A 396 -24.74 2.27 -43.54
N GLY A 397 -24.53 1.25 -42.71
CA GLY A 397 -25.12 -0.08 -42.88
C GLY A 397 -24.42 -1.00 -43.91
N TYR A 398 -23.31 -0.56 -44.50
CA TYR A 398 -22.46 -1.37 -45.37
C TYR A 398 -21.23 -1.87 -44.61
N ILE A 399 -20.89 -3.14 -44.81
CA ILE A 399 -19.58 -3.69 -44.48
C ILE A 399 -18.75 -3.64 -45.77
N SER A 400 -17.65 -2.88 -45.74
CA SER A 400 -16.73 -2.75 -46.86
C SER A 400 -15.39 -3.39 -46.56
N PHE A 401 -14.90 -4.22 -47.47
CA PHE A 401 -13.56 -4.83 -47.45
C PHE A 401 -12.76 -4.24 -48.61
N LYS A 402 -11.68 -3.51 -48.33
CA LYS A 402 -10.86 -2.81 -49.32
C LYS A 402 -9.41 -3.25 -49.22
N SER A 403 -8.73 -3.35 -50.37
CA SER A 403 -7.29 -3.63 -50.47
C SER A 403 -6.61 -2.53 -51.29
N GLY A 404 -6.22 -1.45 -50.64
CA GLY A 404 -5.75 -0.23 -51.31
C GLY A 404 -6.89 0.72 -51.68
N LEU A 405 -6.72 1.48 -52.76
CA LEU A 405 -7.51 2.69 -53.02
C LEU A 405 -8.84 2.47 -53.77
N SER A 406 -9.07 1.32 -54.43
CA SER A 406 -10.22 1.16 -55.32
C SER A 406 -10.69 -0.27 -55.63
N THR A 407 -10.11 -1.30 -55.02
CA THR A 407 -10.55 -2.70 -55.14
C THR A 407 -11.19 -3.16 -53.84
N GLY A 408 -12.40 -3.72 -53.92
CA GLY A 408 -13.11 -4.17 -52.72
C GLY A 408 -14.52 -4.71 -52.92
N ILE A 409 -15.01 -5.36 -51.86
CA ILE A 409 -16.36 -5.88 -51.75
C ILE A 409 -17.13 -5.01 -50.76
N ASN A 410 -18.32 -4.53 -51.13
CA ASN A 410 -19.23 -3.83 -50.23
C ASN A 410 -20.49 -4.67 -50.10
N VAL A 411 -20.87 -5.02 -48.87
CA VAL A 411 -22.02 -5.87 -48.55
C VAL A 411 -23.00 -5.09 -47.68
N SER A 412 -24.26 -5.06 -48.07
CA SER A 412 -25.39 -4.71 -47.19
C SER A 412 -26.35 -5.88 -47.08
N GLN A 413 -27.46 -5.71 -46.35
CA GLN A 413 -28.48 -6.74 -46.18
C GLN A 413 -29.05 -7.28 -47.51
N ASN A 414 -29.12 -6.43 -48.54
CA ASN A 414 -29.82 -6.74 -49.81
C ASN A 414 -28.96 -6.50 -51.07
N GLN A 415 -27.70 -6.08 -50.94
CA GLN A 415 -26.85 -5.72 -52.09
C GLN A 415 -25.39 -6.11 -51.88
N VAL A 416 -24.75 -6.62 -52.93
CA VAL A 416 -23.31 -6.86 -52.99
C VAL A 416 -22.70 -6.14 -54.18
N PHE A 417 -21.71 -5.29 -53.92
CA PHE A 417 -20.91 -4.61 -54.94
C PHE A 417 -19.48 -5.12 -54.96
N ILE A 418 -19.07 -5.72 -56.07
CA ILE A 418 -17.66 -5.99 -56.38
C ILE A 418 -17.15 -4.86 -57.25
N LYS A 419 -16.09 -4.16 -56.81
CA LYS A 419 -15.50 -3.02 -57.52
C LYS A 419 -14.04 -3.27 -57.87
N GLN A 420 -13.66 -2.92 -59.10
CA GLN A 420 -12.28 -2.85 -59.57
C GLN A 420 -12.02 -1.48 -60.20
N GLY A 421 -11.36 -0.59 -59.47
CA GLY A 421 -11.13 0.77 -59.92
C GLY A 421 -12.38 1.66 -59.76
N THR A 422 -12.39 2.76 -60.51
CA THR A 422 -13.48 3.78 -60.47
C THR A 422 -14.66 3.46 -61.38
N GLU A 423 -14.48 2.62 -62.40
CA GLU A 423 -15.42 2.50 -63.53
C GLU A 423 -16.03 1.11 -63.70
N LYS A 424 -15.41 0.05 -63.17
CA LYS A 424 -15.90 -1.34 -63.31
C LYS A 424 -16.48 -1.83 -61.98
N TYR A 425 -17.79 -2.04 -61.96
CA TYR A 425 -18.48 -2.65 -60.81
C TYR A 425 -19.58 -3.61 -61.24
N ILE A 426 -19.78 -4.65 -60.44
CA ILE A 426 -20.89 -5.59 -60.54
C ILE A 426 -21.84 -5.27 -59.39
N ASN A 427 -23.12 -5.05 -59.69
CA ASN A 427 -24.18 -4.79 -58.72
C ASN A 427 -25.10 -6.01 -58.66
N MET A 428 -24.97 -6.80 -57.59
CA MET A 428 -25.88 -7.90 -57.31
C MET A 428 -26.95 -7.41 -56.34
N SER A 429 -28.20 -7.37 -56.80
CA SER A 429 -29.33 -6.80 -56.06
C SER A 429 -30.63 -7.59 -56.21
N ASN A 430 -30.62 -8.70 -56.98
CA ASN A 430 -31.70 -9.65 -57.05
C ASN A 430 -31.45 -10.82 -56.08
N GLU A 431 -32.49 -11.32 -55.42
CA GLU A 431 -32.40 -12.45 -54.48
C GLU A 431 -31.86 -13.74 -55.11
N LEU A 432 -31.91 -13.86 -56.44
CA LEU A 432 -31.38 -15.01 -57.20
C LEU A 432 -29.94 -14.83 -57.69
N ASP A 433 -29.32 -13.65 -57.52
CA ASP A 433 -27.93 -13.41 -57.90
C ASP A 433 -26.98 -14.09 -56.89
N LYS A 434 -26.06 -14.92 -57.38
CA LYS A 434 -25.07 -15.64 -56.55
C LYS A 434 -23.70 -15.70 -57.23
N ILE A 435 -22.65 -15.61 -56.43
CA ILE A 435 -21.29 -15.90 -56.86
C ILE A 435 -21.00 -17.35 -56.50
N ILE A 436 -20.65 -18.16 -57.50
CA ILE A 436 -20.25 -19.55 -57.32
C ILE A 436 -18.73 -19.61 -57.46
N ILE A 437 -18.06 -20.22 -56.49
CA ILE A 437 -16.62 -20.53 -56.54
C ILE A 437 -16.49 -22.02 -56.26
N GLY A 438 -16.05 -22.78 -57.27
CA GLY A 438 -15.99 -24.24 -57.21
C GLY A 438 -15.19 -24.85 -58.36
N SER A 439 -14.63 -26.04 -58.13
CA SER A 439 -13.78 -26.77 -59.09
C SER A 439 -14.49 -27.16 -60.39
N THR A 440 -15.83 -27.16 -60.40
CA THR A 440 -16.68 -27.49 -61.56
C THR A 440 -17.38 -26.27 -62.17
N GLY A 441 -17.04 -25.06 -61.71
CA GLY A 441 -17.61 -23.80 -62.21
C GLY A 441 -17.37 -22.66 -61.22
N SER A 442 -16.63 -21.64 -61.66
CA SER A 442 -16.45 -20.40 -60.94
C SER A 442 -16.95 -19.24 -61.79
N GLY A 443 -17.79 -18.37 -61.23
CA GLY A 443 -18.43 -17.27 -61.95
C GLY A 443 -19.65 -16.69 -61.24
N ILE A 444 -20.27 -15.72 -61.89
CA ILE A 444 -21.54 -15.13 -61.44
C ILE A 444 -22.67 -15.92 -62.11
N ASP A 445 -23.68 -16.29 -61.33
CA ASP A 445 -24.96 -16.81 -61.82
C ASP A 445 -26.07 -15.88 -61.31
N GLY A 446 -27.06 -15.60 -62.15
CA GLY A 446 -28.06 -14.58 -61.84
C GLY A 446 -29.14 -14.45 -62.89
N ALA A 447 -30.17 -13.67 -62.59
CA ALA A 447 -31.35 -13.54 -63.46
C ALA A 447 -31.03 -12.80 -64.77
N ASN A 448 -30.34 -11.66 -64.67
CA ASN A 448 -30.04 -10.73 -65.77
C ASN A 448 -28.63 -10.95 -66.34
N TYR A 449 -28.37 -10.44 -67.55
CA TYR A 449 -27.03 -10.41 -68.15
C TYR A 449 -26.16 -9.31 -67.53
N TYR A 450 -24.90 -9.61 -67.18
CA TYR A 450 -24.02 -8.69 -66.44
C TYR A 450 -22.76 -8.19 -67.18
N GLY A 451 -22.68 -8.25 -68.52
CA GLY A 451 -21.67 -7.45 -69.24
C GLY A 451 -21.42 -7.75 -70.72
N ASP A 452 -21.58 -6.74 -71.58
CA ASP A 452 -21.29 -6.82 -73.02
C ASP A 452 -19.79 -6.82 -73.38
N SER A 453 -18.93 -6.41 -72.45
CA SER A 453 -17.48 -6.27 -72.64
C SER A 453 -16.70 -7.53 -72.28
N TYR A 454 -16.92 -8.62 -73.03
CA TYR A 454 -16.19 -9.88 -72.85
C TYR A 454 -14.76 -9.82 -73.41
N GLU A 455 -13.78 -10.08 -72.54
CA GLU A 455 -12.44 -10.56 -72.90
C GLU A 455 -12.34 -12.06 -72.58
N GLU A 456 -11.40 -12.78 -73.21
CA GLU A 456 -11.25 -14.25 -73.11
C GLU A 456 -11.13 -14.81 -71.67
N ASN A 457 -10.75 -13.98 -70.70
CA ASN A 457 -10.64 -14.31 -69.27
C ASN A 457 -11.70 -13.63 -68.38
N SER A 458 -12.80 -13.12 -68.96
CA SER A 458 -13.83 -12.40 -68.20
C SER A 458 -14.80 -13.33 -67.47
N PHE A 459 -15.12 -12.98 -66.21
CA PHE A 459 -16.10 -13.72 -65.40
C PHE A 459 -17.54 -13.44 -65.85
N VAL A 460 -17.98 -14.09 -66.93
CA VAL A 460 -19.34 -13.95 -67.49
C VAL A 460 -20.20 -15.17 -67.16
N GLN A 461 -21.52 -14.97 -67.09
CA GLN A 461 -22.51 -16.01 -66.82
C GLN A 461 -22.54 -17.09 -67.91
N LYS A 462 -22.26 -18.34 -67.51
CA LYS A 462 -22.16 -19.48 -68.42
C LYS A 462 -23.36 -19.65 -69.36
N LYS A 463 -24.60 -19.50 -68.86
CA LYS A 463 -25.82 -19.65 -69.67
C LYS A 463 -25.86 -18.73 -70.91
N TYR A 464 -25.26 -17.54 -70.82
CA TYR A 464 -25.19 -16.58 -71.93
C TYR A 464 -23.92 -16.78 -72.79
N ILE A 465 -22.84 -17.34 -72.22
CA ILE A 465 -21.66 -17.77 -73.01
C ILE A 465 -22.06 -18.92 -73.94
N ASP A 466 -22.65 -19.98 -73.41
CA ASP A 466 -23.01 -21.19 -74.16
C ASP A 466 -24.03 -20.87 -75.29
N GLN A 467 -24.94 -19.92 -75.06
CA GLN A 467 -25.85 -19.39 -76.09
C GLN A 467 -25.12 -18.59 -77.18
N LYS A 468 -24.16 -17.74 -76.82
CA LYS A 468 -23.44 -16.88 -77.78
C LYS A 468 -22.38 -17.63 -78.59
N SER A 469 -21.79 -18.70 -78.05
CA SER A 469 -20.84 -19.54 -78.77
C SER A 469 -21.48 -20.46 -79.81
N SER A 470 -22.81 -20.60 -79.81
CA SER A 470 -23.54 -21.55 -80.67
C SER A 470 -23.89 -20.99 -82.06
N TYR A 471 -23.75 -19.67 -82.29
CA TYR A 471 -24.13 -19.00 -83.54
C TYR A 471 -23.12 -17.90 -83.91
N SER A 472 -22.80 -17.74 -85.20
CA SER A 472 -21.78 -16.81 -85.70
C SER A 472 -22.20 -16.18 -87.03
N ASN A 473 -22.32 -14.84 -87.03
CA ASN A 473 -22.66 -14.04 -88.22
C ASN A 473 -21.47 -13.82 -89.18
N ASN A 474 -20.30 -14.40 -88.88
CA ASN A 474 -19.10 -14.34 -89.71
C ASN A 474 -18.93 -15.66 -90.48
N ASP A 475 -18.24 -15.60 -91.61
CA ASP A 475 -17.98 -16.78 -92.44
C ASP A 475 -16.71 -17.49 -91.98
N GLU A 476 -16.82 -18.79 -91.73
CA GLU A 476 -15.73 -19.67 -91.30
C GLU A 476 -15.28 -20.54 -92.48
N THR A 477 -13.98 -20.70 -92.69
CA THR A 477 -13.47 -21.62 -93.72
C THR A 477 -13.50 -23.06 -93.20
N THR A 478 -14.18 -23.96 -93.89
CA THR A 478 -14.25 -25.38 -93.49
C THR A 478 -12.96 -26.17 -93.78
N GLY A 479 -12.06 -25.61 -94.58
CA GLY A 479 -10.91 -26.32 -95.17
C GLY A 479 -11.27 -27.25 -96.33
N GLY A 480 -12.56 -27.48 -96.60
CA GLY A 480 -13.04 -28.26 -97.73
C GLY A 480 -13.10 -27.49 -99.04
N GLN A 481 -13.04 -28.21 -100.15
CA GLN A 481 -13.32 -27.72 -101.50
C GLN A 481 -14.53 -28.45 -102.09
N TRP A 482 -15.33 -27.74 -102.88
CA TRP A 482 -16.43 -28.31 -103.64
C TRP A 482 -15.94 -28.99 -104.93
N ILE A 483 -16.85 -29.62 -105.68
CA ILE A 483 -16.50 -30.45 -106.85
C ILE A 483 -15.84 -29.67 -108.01
N ASP A 484 -15.98 -28.33 -108.00
CA ASP A 484 -15.36 -27.38 -108.93
C ASP A 484 -14.07 -26.73 -108.36
N GLY A 485 -13.61 -27.15 -107.19
CA GLY A 485 -12.42 -26.64 -106.50
C GLY A 485 -12.64 -25.39 -105.64
N LYS A 486 -13.87 -24.83 -105.57
CA LYS A 486 -14.15 -23.64 -104.76
C LYS A 486 -14.10 -23.94 -103.26
N PRO A 487 -13.55 -23.04 -102.40
CA PRO A 487 -13.58 -23.22 -100.96
C PRO A 487 -15.01 -23.25 -100.41
N ILE A 488 -15.25 -24.12 -99.44
CA ILE A 488 -16.53 -24.21 -98.73
C ILE A 488 -16.45 -23.38 -97.46
N TYR A 489 -17.36 -22.42 -97.34
CA TYR A 489 -17.54 -21.57 -96.16
C TYR A 489 -18.71 -22.09 -95.33
N LYS A 490 -18.64 -21.92 -94.02
CA LYS A 490 -19.70 -22.22 -93.06
C LYS A 490 -20.12 -20.94 -92.34
N LYS A 491 -21.42 -20.74 -92.16
CA LYS A 491 -21.97 -19.59 -91.41
C LYS A 491 -23.23 -20.03 -90.69
N THR A 492 -23.44 -19.55 -89.46
CA THR A 492 -24.60 -19.94 -88.63
C THR A 492 -25.34 -18.72 -88.11
N VAL A 493 -26.52 -18.47 -88.67
CA VAL A 493 -27.34 -17.29 -88.37
C VAL A 493 -28.53 -17.70 -87.52
N LYS A 494 -28.87 -16.89 -86.51
CA LYS A 494 -30.08 -17.03 -85.71
C LYS A 494 -31.08 -15.93 -86.05
N PHE A 495 -32.33 -16.31 -86.30
CA PHE A 495 -33.46 -15.44 -86.54
C PHE A 495 -34.42 -15.57 -85.35
N ASP A 496 -34.52 -14.49 -84.56
CA ASP A 496 -35.40 -14.41 -83.37
C ASP A 496 -36.81 -13.89 -83.71
N THR A 497 -37.03 -13.45 -84.94
CA THR A 497 -38.34 -13.00 -85.45
C THR A 497 -38.58 -13.62 -86.81
N ILE A 498 -39.63 -14.41 -86.94
CA ILE A 498 -40.04 -15.01 -88.21
C ILE A 498 -41.23 -14.21 -88.77
N PRO A 499 -41.22 -13.80 -90.05
CA PRO A 499 -42.40 -13.17 -90.66
C PRO A 499 -43.61 -14.10 -90.63
N SER A 500 -44.81 -13.53 -90.47
CA SER A 500 -46.06 -14.31 -90.42
C SER A 500 -46.35 -15.12 -91.68
N THR A 501 -45.70 -14.80 -92.79
CA THR A 501 -45.73 -15.55 -94.07
C THR A 501 -44.87 -16.81 -94.07
N GLY A 502 -43.98 -16.99 -93.10
CA GLY A 502 -43.00 -18.09 -93.06
C GLY A 502 -41.84 -17.93 -94.03
N GLU A 503 -41.79 -16.83 -94.79
CA GLU A 503 -40.70 -16.51 -95.73
C GLU A 503 -39.67 -15.62 -95.05
N ILE A 504 -38.44 -16.12 -94.94
CA ILE A 504 -37.30 -15.49 -94.26
C ILE A 504 -36.29 -15.09 -95.34
N ASP A 505 -36.06 -13.79 -95.49
CA ASP A 505 -35.03 -13.25 -96.39
C ASP A 505 -33.64 -13.58 -95.84
N LEU A 506 -32.85 -14.33 -96.63
CA LEU A 506 -31.49 -14.73 -96.29
C LEU A 506 -30.45 -13.76 -96.86
N THR A 507 -30.83 -12.92 -97.84
CA THR A 507 -29.95 -12.00 -98.56
C THR A 507 -29.11 -11.10 -97.65
N PRO A 508 -29.62 -10.53 -96.53
CA PRO A 508 -28.81 -9.70 -95.63
C PRO A 508 -27.67 -10.43 -94.93
N HIS A 509 -27.76 -11.76 -94.82
CA HIS A 509 -26.79 -12.59 -94.09
C HIS A 509 -25.95 -13.49 -95.01
N PHE A 510 -26.47 -13.83 -96.20
CA PHE A 510 -25.92 -14.81 -97.13
C PHE A 510 -25.78 -14.24 -98.56
N SER A 511 -25.39 -12.97 -98.66
CA SER A 511 -25.40 -12.16 -99.89
C SER A 511 -24.52 -12.69 -101.04
N ASP A 512 -23.55 -13.55 -100.76
CA ASP A 512 -22.59 -14.06 -101.74
C ASP A 512 -22.70 -15.57 -102.00
N VAL A 513 -23.78 -16.24 -101.58
CA VAL A 513 -23.99 -17.68 -101.84
C VAL A 513 -24.15 -17.98 -103.34
N GLU A 514 -23.31 -18.88 -103.86
CA GLU A 514 -23.46 -19.46 -105.20
C GLU A 514 -24.15 -20.83 -105.15
N THR A 515 -23.59 -21.78 -104.41
CA THR A 515 -24.15 -23.12 -104.23
C THR A 515 -24.19 -23.47 -102.75
N ILE A 516 -25.37 -23.84 -102.25
CA ILE A 516 -25.51 -24.44 -100.93
C ILE A 516 -25.01 -25.89 -101.03
N VAL A 517 -23.94 -26.18 -100.31
CA VAL A 517 -23.28 -27.49 -100.22
C VAL A 517 -24.01 -28.38 -99.20
N SER A 518 -24.29 -27.82 -98.03
CA SER A 518 -25.08 -28.47 -96.99
C SER A 518 -25.86 -27.41 -96.21
N ASN A 519 -26.93 -27.84 -95.55
CA ASN A 519 -27.61 -27.03 -94.55
C ASN A 519 -27.83 -27.85 -93.28
N GLN A 520 -27.73 -27.17 -92.15
CA GLN A 520 -28.18 -27.66 -90.86
C GLN A 520 -29.09 -26.59 -90.28
N MET A 521 -30.29 -27.00 -89.88
CA MET A 521 -31.36 -26.11 -89.46
C MET A 521 -31.87 -26.55 -88.10
N PHE A 522 -32.25 -25.62 -87.24
CA PHE A 522 -32.91 -25.91 -85.97
C PHE A 522 -34.02 -24.90 -85.72
N THR A 523 -35.18 -25.36 -85.27
CA THR A 523 -36.31 -24.50 -84.88
C THR A 523 -36.79 -24.85 -83.48
N GLU A 524 -37.10 -23.81 -82.70
CA GLU A 524 -37.88 -23.94 -81.48
C GLU A 524 -39.28 -23.36 -81.72
N TRP A 525 -40.31 -24.19 -81.53
CA TRP A 525 -41.70 -23.82 -81.79
C TRP A 525 -42.58 -24.28 -80.63
N TYR A 526 -42.52 -23.53 -79.51
CA TYR A 526 -43.22 -23.88 -78.27
C TYR A 526 -44.74 -23.97 -78.45
N ASN A 527 -45.33 -23.19 -79.36
CA ASN A 527 -46.78 -23.27 -79.64
C ASN A 527 -47.23 -24.62 -80.24
N MET A 528 -46.30 -25.41 -80.81
CA MET A 528 -46.55 -26.77 -81.29
C MET A 528 -45.85 -27.84 -80.46
N ASP A 529 -45.16 -27.46 -79.37
CA ASP A 529 -44.40 -28.34 -78.47
C ASP A 529 -43.39 -29.25 -79.20
N VAL A 530 -42.80 -28.72 -80.29
CA VAL A 530 -41.82 -29.42 -81.13
C VAL A 530 -40.54 -28.63 -81.35
N ALA A 531 -39.43 -29.36 -81.38
CA ALA A 531 -38.15 -28.93 -81.94
C ALA A 531 -37.71 -29.97 -82.96
N PHE A 532 -37.19 -29.52 -84.11
CA PHE A 532 -36.75 -30.41 -85.18
C PHE A 532 -35.53 -29.86 -85.93
N ALA A 533 -34.78 -30.77 -86.55
CA ALA A 533 -33.55 -30.46 -87.26
C ALA A 533 -33.53 -31.05 -88.68
N GLY A 534 -33.19 -30.21 -89.66
CA GLY A 534 -33.15 -30.56 -91.09
C GLY A 534 -34.52 -30.91 -91.70
N ASN A 535 -34.50 -31.42 -92.94
CA ASN A 535 -35.69 -31.72 -93.73
C ASN A 535 -36.36 -33.04 -93.31
N GLN A 536 -37.00 -33.08 -92.12
CA GLN A 536 -37.60 -34.31 -91.58
C GLN A 536 -39.14 -34.33 -91.53
N TYR A 537 -39.71 -35.38 -92.14
CA TYR A 537 -41.14 -35.68 -92.20
C TYR A 537 -41.68 -36.22 -90.87
N ARG A 538 -41.76 -35.37 -89.82
CA ARG A 538 -42.40 -35.73 -88.54
C ARG A 538 -43.46 -34.76 -88.04
N GLY A 539 -43.43 -33.49 -88.45
CA GLY A 539 -44.41 -32.47 -88.01
C GLY A 539 -45.50 -32.11 -89.03
N LYS A 540 -45.42 -32.59 -90.29
CA LYS A 540 -46.13 -31.99 -91.45
C LYS A 540 -45.76 -30.52 -91.73
N ALA A 541 -44.64 -30.05 -91.19
CA ALA A 541 -43.98 -28.81 -91.57
C ALA A 541 -42.81 -29.13 -92.51
N PHE A 542 -42.58 -28.27 -93.50
CA PHE A 542 -41.42 -28.29 -94.40
C PHE A 542 -40.63 -27.00 -94.23
N ILE A 543 -39.32 -27.08 -94.42
CA ILE A 543 -38.48 -25.89 -94.63
C ILE A 543 -37.77 -26.06 -95.96
N THR A 544 -38.00 -25.13 -96.88
CA THR A 544 -37.33 -25.08 -98.18
C THR A 544 -36.28 -23.98 -98.14
N VAL A 545 -35.04 -24.32 -98.49
CA VAL A 545 -33.92 -23.36 -98.53
C VAL A 545 -33.51 -23.09 -99.96
N GLN A 546 -33.40 -21.82 -100.30
CA GLN A 546 -32.81 -21.29 -101.52
C GLN A 546 -31.70 -20.28 -101.12
N PRO A 547 -30.78 -19.90 -102.01
CA PRO A 547 -29.70 -18.95 -101.66
C PRO A 547 -30.18 -17.64 -101.05
N GLU A 548 -31.36 -17.17 -101.45
CA GLU A 548 -31.90 -15.85 -101.10
C GLU A 548 -33.07 -15.92 -100.09
N MET A 549 -33.67 -17.10 -99.86
CA MET A 549 -34.75 -17.27 -98.87
C MET A 549 -34.80 -18.66 -98.21
N ALA A 550 -35.29 -18.69 -96.97
CA ALA A 550 -35.82 -19.90 -96.35
C ALA A 550 -37.34 -19.76 -96.19
N LYS A 551 -38.12 -20.77 -96.60
CA LYS A 551 -39.58 -20.78 -96.47
C LYS A 551 -40.04 -21.93 -95.58
N ILE A 552 -40.81 -21.62 -94.55
CA ILE A 552 -41.45 -22.60 -93.65
C ILE A 552 -42.90 -22.79 -94.11
N GLU A 553 -43.33 -24.04 -94.30
CA GLU A 553 -44.67 -24.38 -94.80
C GLU A 553 -45.30 -25.50 -93.97
N TYR A 554 -46.43 -25.24 -93.31
CA TYR A 554 -47.17 -26.19 -92.50
C TYR A 554 -48.38 -26.74 -93.26
N VAL A 555 -48.25 -27.96 -93.80
CA VAL A 555 -49.24 -28.61 -94.68
C VAL A 555 -50.68 -28.64 -94.15
N PRO A 556 -50.96 -28.82 -92.83
CA PRO A 556 -52.32 -28.86 -92.31
C PRO A 556 -53.06 -27.51 -92.30
N ASN A 557 -52.35 -26.38 -92.39
CA ASN A 557 -52.96 -25.06 -92.46
C ASN A 557 -52.10 -24.12 -93.32
N ILE A 558 -52.59 -23.81 -94.52
CA ILE A 558 -51.87 -22.96 -95.49
C ILE A 558 -51.77 -21.50 -95.03
N ASP A 559 -52.68 -21.06 -94.16
CA ASP A 559 -52.75 -19.71 -93.58
C ASP A 559 -52.22 -19.67 -92.13
N TYR A 560 -51.24 -20.52 -91.78
CA TYR A 560 -50.63 -20.52 -90.45
C TYR A 560 -49.75 -19.28 -90.22
N ASP A 561 -49.87 -18.64 -89.05
CA ASP A 561 -49.03 -17.49 -88.67
C ASP A 561 -47.68 -17.94 -88.09
N TYR A 562 -46.64 -17.94 -88.94
CA TYR A 562 -45.29 -18.38 -88.55
C TYR A 562 -44.56 -17.44 -87.59
N SER A 563 -45.10 -16.26 -87.27
CA SER A 563 -44.51 -15.38 -86.24
C SER A 563 -44.57 -15.97 -84.82
N LEU A 564 -45.32 -17.07 -84.66
CA LEU A 564 -45.40 -17.88 -83.45
C LEU A 564 -44.23 -18.88 -83.28
N ILE A 565 -43.27 -18.90 -84.22
CA ILE A 565 -42.00 -19.65 -84.09
C ILE A 565 -41.01 -18.80 -83.27
N ASN A 566 -40.42 -19.40 -82.24
CA ASN A 566 -39.66 -18.67 -81.23
C ASN A 566 -38.22 -18.37 -81.64
N SER A 567 -37.60 -19.28 -82.39
CA SER A 567 -36.38 -18.98 -83.12
C SER A 567 -36.13 -19.99 -84.24
N PHE A 568 -35.42 -19.53 -85.26
CA PHE A 568 -34.91 -20.33 -86.37
C PHE A 568 -33.40 -20.13 -86.47
N THR A 569 -32.63 -21.21 -86.38
CA THR A 569 -31.21 -21.21 -86.68
C THR A 569 -30.98 -21.84 -88.05
N LEU A 570 -30.19 -21.17 -88.87
CA LEU A 570 -29.71 -21.69 -90.15
C LEU A 570 -28.18 -21.66 -90.21
N THR A 571 -27.59 -22.85 -90.22
CA THR A 571 -26.21 -23.08 -90.66
C THR A 571 -26.21 -23.46 -92.14
N LEU A 572 -25.53 -22.68 -92.98
CA LEU A 572 -25.21 -23.10 -94.35
C LEU A 572 -23.72 -23.41 -94.46
N GLU A 573 -23.42 -24.49 -95.18
CA GLU A 573 -22.13 -24.66 -95.85
C GLU A 573 -22.32 -24.35 -97.32
N TYR A 574 -21.50 -23.48 -97.90
CA TYR A 574 -21.71 -22.96 -99.25
C TYR A 574 -20.42 -22.56 -99.96
N THR A 575 -20.46 -22.55 -101.29
CA THR A 575 -19.47 -21.86 -102.12
C THR A 575 -19.92 -20.43 -102.38
N LYS A 576 -18.96 -19.49 -102.43
CA LYS A 576 -19.22 -18.08 -102.73
C LYS A 576 -19.21 -17.81 -104.23
N ARG A 577 -20.09 -16.91 -104.69
CA ARG A 577 -20.07 -16.35 -106.05
C ARG A 577 -18.72 -15.67 -106.25
N THR A 578 -17.98 -16.07 -107.29
CA THR A 578 -16.87 -15.25 -107.79
C THR A 578 -17.43 -13.92 -108.27
N LEU A 579 -16.99 -12.82 -107.64
CA LEU A 579 -17.22 -11.44 -108.06
C LEU A 579 -16.57 -11.14 -109.41
#